data_AF-A0A059LK59-F1
#
_entry.id   AF-A0A059LK59-F1
#
_cell.length_a   1.000
_cell.length_b   1.000
_cell.length_c   1.000
_cell.angle_alpha   90.00
_cell.angle_beta   90.00
_cell.angle_gamma   90.00
#
_symmetry.space_group_name_H-M   'P 1'
#
loop_
_entity.id
_entity.type
_entity.pdbx_description
1 polymer ?
#
loop_
_entity_poly.entity_id
_entity_poly.type
_entity_poly.pdbx_seq_one_letter_code
_entity_poly.pdbx_strand_id
1 'polypeptide(L)'
;MGKKELGNAALKERVDGEFRDVPLSDLWRDQPLVLLILRRPGCAMCREQALLTWQAKDRICSGGALLALVVHEWQVTQMEALVPKYWGGRAFYDPKKALFAACHNGKVAKESPMKLLFPCTKASHNCRECRKRGVITEWNKEGSAKVLGGTMV
;
A
#
# COMPACT_ATOMS: atom_id res chain seq x y z
N MET A 1 -1.40 -10.88 -16.96
CA MET A 1 -2.72 -10.38 -16.56
C MET A 1 -3.07 -9.22 -17.48
N GLY A 2 -4.09 -9.39 -18.33
CA GLY A 2 -4.51 -8.35 -19.27
C GLY A 2 -5.28 -7.21 -18.57
N LYS A 3 -5.33 -6.02 -19.16
CA LYS A 3 -6.11 -4.87 -18.62
C LYS A 3 -7.58 -5.25 -18.31
N LYS A 4 -8.16 -6.13 -19.12
CA LYS A 4 -9.54 -6.64 -18.99
C LYS A 4 -9.74 -7.53 -17.75
N GLU A 5 -8.69 -8.25 -17.32
CA GLU A 5 -8.75 -9.12 -16.14
C GLU A 5 -8.63 -8.31 -14.84
N LEU A 6 -7.87 -7.20 -14.85
CA LEU A 6 -7.73 -6.32 -13.70
C LEU A 6 -9.02 -5.55 -13.41
N GLY A 7 -9.74 -5.09 -14.45
CA GLY A 7 -11.00 -4.36 -14.28
C GLY A 7 -12.11 -5.17 -13.58
N ASN A 8 -12.05 -6.50 -13.62
CA ASN A 8 -13.01 -7.40 -12.96
C ASN A 8 -12.63 -7.75 -11.51
N ALA A 9 -11.46 -7.31 -11.03
CA ALA A 9 -11.10 -7.50 -9.64
C ALA A 9 -11.98 -6.61 -8.75
N ALA A 10 -12.36 -7.12 -7.58
CA ALA A 10 -13.04 -6.34 -6.55
C ALA A 10 -12.06 -6.08 -5.41
N LEU A 11 -11.93 -4.81 -5.04
CA LEU A 11 -11.34 -4.41 -3.77
C LEU A 11 -12.44 -4.34 -2.71
N LYS A 12 -12.03 -4.21 -1.45
CA LYS A 12 -12.93 -3.99 -0.33
C LYS A 12 -12.63 -2.63 0.29
N GLU A 13 -13.65 -1.81 0.51
CA GLU A 13 -13.55 -0.58 1.28
C GLU A 13 -14.25 -0.79 2.62
N ARG A 14 -13.66 -0.32 3.72
CA ARG A 14 -14.28 -0.43 5.04
C ARG A 14 -15.08 0.84 5.33
N VAL A 15 -16.40 0.70 5.45
CA VAL A 15 -17.35 1.79 5.72
C VAL A 15 -18.20 1.37 6.91
N ASP A 16 -18.24 2.21 7.96
CA ASP A 16 -19.00 1.95 9.20
C ASP A 16 -18.71 0.59 9.85
N GLY A 17 -17.45 0.15 9.76
CA GLY A 17 -16.99 -1.12 10.33
C GLY A 17 -17.14 -2.33 9.41
N GLU A 18 -17.92 -2.23 8.33
CA GLU A 18 -18.19 -3.32 7.38
C GLU A 18 -17.39 -3.17 6.09
N PHE A 19 -17.11 -4.29 5.42
CA PHE A 19 -16.45 -4.28 4.11
C PHE A 19 -17.48 -4.29 2.98
N ARG A 20 -17.37 -3.31 2.08
CA ARG A 20 -18.13 -3.25 0.84
C ARG A 20 -17.21 -3.56 -0.34
N ASP A 21 -17.69 -4.38 -1.28
CA ASP A 21 -16.96 -4.65 -2.51
C ASP A 21 -17.01 -3.41 -3.42
N VAL A 22 -15.85 -3.06 -3.96
CA VAL A 22 -15.67 -1.95 -4.89
C VAL A 22 -15.01 -2.53 -6.15
N PRO A 23 -15.71 -2.51 -7.30
CA PRO A 23 -15.11 -2.89 -8.56
C PRO A 23 -13.88 -2.04 -8.83
N LEU A 24 -12.76 -2.67 -9.17
CA LEU A 24 -11.51 -1.96 -9.36
C LEU A 24 -11.59 -0.98 -10.54
N SER A 25 -12.36 -1.32 -11.58
CA SER A 25 -12.69 -0.44 -12.70
C SER A 25 -13.40 0.85 -12.30
N ASP A 26 -14.15 0.86 -11.19
CA ASP A 26 -14.88 2.05 -10.73
C ASP A 26 -13.94 3.10 -10.15
N LEU A 27 -12.75 2.71 -9.70
CA LEU A 27 -11.81 3.63 -9.07
C LEU A 27 -11.16 4.62 -10.05
N TRP A 28 -11.09 4.27 -11.34
CA TRP A 28 -10.47 5.10 -12.39
C TRP A 28 -11.40 5.40 -13.56
N ARG A 29 -12.70 5.06 -13.44
CA ARG A 29 -13.68 5.23 -14.52
C ARG A 29 -13.77 6.68 -14.99
N ASP A 30 -13.86 7.60 -14.02
CA ASP A 30 -14.15 9.01 -14.29
C ASP A 30 -12.90 9.88 -14.29
N GLN A 31 -11.80 9.42 -13.67
CA GLN A 31 -10.56 10.16 -13.59
C GLN A 31 -9.34 9.25 -13.35
N PRO A 32 -8.13 9.68 -13.72
CA PRO A 32 -6.90 8.93 -13.45
C PRO A 32 -6.72 8.64 -11.95
N LEU A 33 -6.07 7.53 -11.62
CA LEU A 33 -5.89 7.08 -10.25
C LEU A 33 -4.45 6.66 -9.99
N VAL A 34 -3.84 7.31 -9.00
CA VAL A 34 -2.56 6.88 -8.42
C VAL A 34 -2.85 5.98 -7.21
N LEU A 35 -2.28 4.79 -7.25
CA LEU A 35 -2.40 3.80 -6.19
C LEU A 35 -1.07 3.59 -5.48
N LEU A 36 -1.04 3.85 -4.17
CA LEU A 36 0.03 3.38 -3.30
C LEU A 36 -0.31 1.98 -2.78
N ILE A 37 0.38 0.96 -3.29
CA ILE A 37 0.20 -0.42 -2.87
C ILE A 37 1.17 -0.69 -1.72
N LEU A 38 0.63 -0.62 -0.50
CA LEU A 38 1.41 -0.69 0.72
C LEU A 38 1.66 -2.14 1.13
N ARG A 39 2.94 -2.46 1.40
CA ARG A 39 3.35 -3.81 1.78
C ARG A 39 2.73 -4.27 3.10
N ARG A 40 2.85 -3.45 4.16
CA ARG A 40 2.28 -3.72 5.49
C ARG A 40 1.94 -2.41 6.21
N PRO A 41 0.73 -2.24 6.76
CA PRO A 41 0.32 -1.00 7.43
C PRO A 41 1.07 -0.71 8.73
N GLY A 42 1.53 -1.74 9.46
CA GLY A 42 2.26 -1.58 10.73
C GLY A 42 3.75 -1.23 10.61
N CYS A 43 4.36 -1.42 9.43
CA CYS A 43 5.80 -1.25 9.27
C CYS A 43 6.20 0.23 9.19
N ALA A 44 7.20 0.66 9.97
CA ALA A 44 7.64 2.06 10.00
C ALA A 44 8.05 2.61 8.62
N MET A 45 8.80 1.84 7.81
CA MET A 45 9.14 2.26 6.43
C MET A 45 7.90 2.45 5.55
N CYS A 46 6.88 1.59 5.71
CA CYS A 46 5.65 1.71 4.95
C CYS A 46 4.84 2.93 5.39
N ARG A 47 4.79 3.21 6.70
CA ARG A 47 4.15 4.43 7.23
C ARG A 47 4.87 5.70 6.78
N GLU A 48 6.20 5.70 6.78
CA GLU A 48 7.00 6.80 6.24
C GLU A 48 6.69 7.01 4.75
N GLN A 49 6.63 5.93 3.95
CA GLN A 49 6.25 6.03 2.55
C GLN A 49 4.83 6.57 2.36
N ALA A 50 3.86 6.11 3.16
CA ALA A 50 2.49 6.63 3.11
C ALA A 50 2.44 8.12 3.41
N LEU A 51 3.15 8.55 4.48
CA LEU A 51 3.23 9.96 4.87
C LEU A 51 3.84 10.83 3.77
N LEU A 52 4.99 10.43 3.23
CA LEU A 52 5.67 11.18 2.17
C LEU A 52 4.82 11.27 0.90
N THR A 53 4.16 10.17 0.52
CA THR A 53 3.24 10.16 -0.62
C THR A 53 2.03 11.06 -0.38
N TRP A 54 1.47 11.06 0.84
CA TRP A 54 0.34 11.90 1.19
C TRP A 54 0.72 13.39 1.25
N GLN A 55 1.91 13.73 1.71
CA GLN A 55 2.43 15.10 1.65
C GLN A 55 2.60 15.60 0.21
N ALA A 56 2.84 14.69 -0.75
CA ALA A 56 2.90 15.01 -2.17
C ALA A 56 1.52 15.03 -2.86
N LYS A 57 0.41 14.82 -2.13
CA LYS A 57 -0.94 14.70 -2.68
C LYS A 57 -1.31 15.86 -3.59
N ASP A 58 -1.10 17.11 -3.17
CA ASP A 58 -1.55 18.26 -3.97
C ASP A 58 -0.84 18.31 -5.34
N ARG A 59 0.44 17.95 -5.39
CA ARG A 59 1.20 17.81 -6.63
C ARG A 59 0.73 16.64 -7.49
N ILE A 60 0.30 15.54 -6.87
CA ILE A 60 -0.23 14.36 -7.58
C ILE A 60 -1.62 14.69 -8.15
N CYS A 61 -2.46 15.34 -7.35
CA CYS A 61 -3.86 15.63 -7.67
C CYS A 61 -4.03 16.89 -8.54
N SER A 62 -3.02 17.75 -8.67
CA SER A 62 -3.11 18.95 -9.53
C SER A 62 -3.37 18.62 -11.00
N GLY A 63 -3.06 17.40 -11.44
CA GLY A 63 -3.38 16.89 -12.78
C GLY A 63 -4.76 16.24 -12.93
N GLY A 64 -5.64 16.36 -11.93
CA GLY A 64 -6.96 15.73 -11.92
C GLY A 64 -6.98 14.25 -11.48
N ALA A 65 -5.85 13.70 -11.05
CA ALA A 65 -5.77 12.33 -10.57
C ALA A 65 -6.26 12.19 -9.11
N LEU A 66 -6.86 11.04 -8.79
CA LEU A 66 -7.08 10.60 -7.42
C LEU A 66 -5.84 9.94 -6.85
N LEU A 67 -5.74 9.94 -5.52
CA LEU A 67 -4.71 9.22 -4.79
C LEU A 67 -5.37 8.31 -3.74
N ALA A 68 -5.10 7.01 -3.82
CA ALA A 68 -5.61 6.03 -2.87
C ALA A 68 -4.53 5.03 -2.42
N LEU A 69 -4.77 4.45 -1.25
CA LEU A 69 -3.92 3.42 -0.65
C LEU A 69 -4.55 2.04 -0.80
N VAL A 70 -3.76 1.02 -1.07
CA VAL A 70 -4.19 -0.37 -1.11
C VAL A 70 -3.31 -1.21 -0.18
N VAL A 71 -3.93 -2.07 0.63
CA VAL A 71 -3.25 -3.07 1.45
C VAL A 71 -3.78 -4.47 1.15
N HIS A 72 -2.95 -5.49 1.30
CA HIS A 72 -3.40 -6.89 1.31
C HIS A 72 -3.61 -7.43 2.74
N GLU A 73 -2.92 -6.87 3.73
CA GLU A 73 -3.03 -7.33 5.11
C GLU A 73 -3.83 -6.32 5.91
N TRP A 74 -5.16 -6.45 5.85
CA TRP A 74 -6.04 -5.57 6.61
C TRP A 74 -6.13 -6.04 8.05
N GLN A 75 -5.40 -5.38 8.94
CA GLN A 75 -5.52 -5.53 10.38
C GLN A 75 -6.10 -4.23 10.95
N VAL A 76 -7.25 -4.32 11.63
CA VAL A 76 -8.02 -3.16 12.10
C VAL A 76 -7.15 -2.19 12.89
N THR A 77 -6.41 -2.69 13.89
CA THR A 77 -5.52 -1.90 14.75
C THR A 77 -4.41 -1.22 13.97
N GLN A 78 -3.81 -1.89 12.98
CA GLN A 78 -2.75 -1.31 12.16
C GLN A 78 -3.29 -0.27 11.18
N MET A 79 -4.49 -0.48 10.66
CA MET A 79 -5.16 0.46 9.77
C MET A 79 -5.61 1.72 10.50
N GLU A 80 -6.13 1.59 11.73
CA GLU A 80 -6.48 2.73 12.60
C GLU A 80 -5.24 3.53 13.04
N ALA A 81 -4.09 2.86 13.22
CA ALA A 81 -2.82 3.54 13.45
C ALA A 81 -2.23 4.19 12.19
N LEU A 82 -2.62 3.73 10.99
CA LEU A 82 -2.16 4.26 9.70
C LEU A 82 -3.02 5.43 9.23
N VAL A 83 -4.33 5.26 9.26
CA VAL A 83 -5.36 6.19 8.79
C VAL A 83 -6.15 6.69 10.02
N PRO A 84 -6.23 8.01 10.26
CA PRO A 84 -5.84 9.11 9.38
C PRO A 84 -4.40 9.62 9.57
N LYS A 85 -3.64 9.09 10.54
CA LYS A 85 -2.39 9.69 11.02
C LYS A 85 -1.31 9.91 9.96
N TYR A 86 -1.08 8.93 9.09
CA TYR A 86 -0.06 8.97 8.02
C TYR A 86 -0.69 8.97 6.63
N TRP A 87 -2.00 8.82 6.53
CA TRP A 87 -2.74 8.78 5.29
C TRP A 87 -4.15 9.32 5.49
N GLY A 88 -4.49 10.42 4.82
CA GLY A 88 -5.82 11.06 4.93
C GLY A 88 -6.79 10.72 3.79
N GLY A 89 -6.44 9.80 2.90
CA GLY A 89 -7.24 9.42 1.74
C GLY A 89 -7.98 8.11 1.91
N ARG A 90 -8.68 7.69 0.85
CA ARG A 90 -9.33 6.37 0.79
C ARG A 90 -8.28 5.26 0.88
N ALA A 91 -8.64 4.18 1.57
CA ALA A 91 -7.82 2.99 1.73
C ALA A 91 -8.64 1.75 1.41
N PHE A 92 -8.07 0.88 0.57
CA PHE A 92 -8.72 -0.32 0.07
C PHE A 92 -7.98 -1.58 0.51
N TYR A 93 -8.76 -2.64 0.71
CA TYR A 93 -8.28 -3.99 0.96
C TYR A 93 -8.32 -4.79 -0.35
N ASP A 94 -7.18 -5.32 -0.76
CA ASP A 94 -7.04 -6.26 -1.88
C ASP A 94 -6.84 -7.69 -1.37
N PRO A 95 -7.90 -8.46 -1.06
CA PRO A 95 -7.78 -9.82 -0.54
C PRO A 95 -7.12 -10.78 -1.55
N LYS A 96 -7.30 -10.53 -2.85
CA LYS A 96 -6.81 -11.43 -3.91
C LYS A 96 -5.40 -11.08 -4.38
N LYS A 97 -4.79 -9.99 -3.88
CA LYS A 97 -3.49 -9.47 -4.34
C LYS A 97 -3.50 -9.14 -5.84
N ALA A 98 -4.66 -8.79 -6.40
CA ALA A 98 -4.81 -8.50 -7.82
C ALA A 98 -3.97 -7.28 -8.22
N LEU A 99 -4.00 -6.21 -7.43
CA LEU A 99 -3.18 -5.01 -7.65
C LEU A 99 -1.70 -5.28 -7.39
N PHE A 100 -1.39 -6.07 -6.35
CA PHE A 100 -0.03 -6.52 -6.07
C PHE A 100 0.58 -7.34 -7.21
N ALA A 101 -0.22 -8.15 -7.89
CA ALA A 101 0.22 -8.87 -9.08
C ALA A 101 0.32 -7.92 -10.29
N ALA A 102 -0.65 -7.02 -10.47
CA ALA A 102 -0.67 -6.07 -11.58
C ALA A 102 0.54 -5.14 -11.58
N CYS A 103 0.96 -4.63 -10.42
CA CYS A 103 2.15 -3.78 -10.31
C CYS A 103 3.48 -4.52 -10.54
N HIS A 104 3.44 -5.86 -10.67
CA HIS A 104 4.59 -6.73 -10.88
C HIS A 104 4.37 -7.69 -12.06
N ASN A 105 3.90 -7.16 -13.21
CA ASN A 105 3.76 -7.91 -14.46
C ASN A 105 2.84 -9.15 -14.39
N GLY A 106 1.80 -9.08 -13.55
CA GLY A 106 0.80 -10.13 -13.39
C GLY A 106 1.19 -11.25 -12.41
N LYS A 107 2.29 -11.12 -11.66
CA LYS A 107 2.67 -12.08 -10.60
C LYS A 107 2.98 -11.34 -9.31
N VAL A 108 2.49 -11.83 -8.18
CA VAL A 108 2.79 -11.23 -6.87
C VAL A 108 4.29 -11.34 -6.59
N ALA A 109 4.99 -10.21 -6.57
CA ALA A 109 6.40 -10.20 -6.22
C ALA A 109 6.59 -10.53 -4.73
N LYS A 110 7.59 -11.38 -4.47
CA LYS A 110 7.95 -11.83 -3.13
C LYS A 110 9.42 -11.59 -2.88
N GLU A 111 9.74 -11.12 -1.69
CA GLU A 111 11.12 -11.01 -1.23
C GLU A 111 11.65 -12.40 -0.86
N SER A 112 12.95 -12.62 -1.09
CA SER A 112 13.60 -13.85 -0.66
C SER A 112 13.63 -13.92 0.87
N PRO A 113 13.22 -15.05 1.49
CA PRO A 113 13.35 -15.25 2.93
C PRO A 113 14.78 -15.06 3.43
N MET A 114 15.79 -15.46 2.64
CA MET A 114 17.19 -15.23 2.97
C MET A 114 17.53 -13.73 3.05
N LYS A 115 17.05 -12.92 2.10
CA LYS A 115 17.31 -11.47 2.11
C LYS A 115 16.66 -10.75 3.29
N LEU A 116 15.61 -11.32 3.89
CA LEU A 116 15.00 -10.81 5.12
C LEU A 116 15.86 -11.08 6.36
N LEU A 117 16.72 -12.11 6.34
CA LEU A 117 17.56 -12.52 7.46
C LEU A 117 18.94 -11.86 7.46
N PHE A 118 19.43 -11.39 6.32
CA PHE A 118 20.76 -10.79 6.23
C PHE A 118 20.77 -9.29 6.63
N PRO A 119 21.63 -8.87 7.57
CA PRO A 119 21.68 -7.48 8.05
C PRO A 119 22.30 -6.50 7.04
N CYS A 120 22.97 -6.99 6.00
CA CYS A 120 23.62 -6.16 4.97
C CYS A 120 22.78 -5.94 3.71
N THR A 121 21.47 -6.20 3.75
CA THR A 121 20.60 -5.95 2.60
C THR A 121 20.14 -4.49 2.50
N LYS A 122 19.70 -4.10 1.30
CA LYS A 122 19.05 -2.80 1.07
C LYS A 122 17.86 -2.56 2.00
N ALA A 123 17.11 -3.61 2.33
CA ALA A 123 16.01 -3.53 3.28
C ALA A 123 16.49 -3.16 4.69
N SER A 124 17.58 -3.79 5.15
CA SER A 124 18.20 -3.47 6.45
C SER A 124 18.79 -2.07 6.48
N HIS A 125 19.43 -1.63 5.40
CA HIS A 125 19.89 -0.25 5.24
C HIS A 125 18.72 0.74 5.33
N ASN A 126 17.66 0.53 4.56
CA ASN A 126 16.49 1.42 4.58
C ASN A 126 15.79 1.43 5.95
N CYS A 127 15.70 0.30 6.64
CA CYS A 127 15.21 0.25 8.02
C CYS A 127 16.06 1.12 8.96
N ARG A 128 17.39 1.04 8.83
CA ARG A 128 18.31 1.84 9.66
C ARG A 128 18.14 3.33 9.37
N GLU A 129 18.04 3.72 8.10
CA GLU A 129 17.84 5.14 7.73
C GLU A 129 16.48 5.67 8.20
N CYS A 130 15.41 4.89 8.04
CA CYS A 130 14.08 5.22 8.58
C CYS A 130 14.15 5.46 10.10
N ARG A 131 14.87 4.59 10.83
CA ARG A 131 15.09 4.75 12.28
C ARG A 131 15.88 5.99 12.63
N LYS A 132 16.92 6.33 11.86
CA LYS A 132 17.73 7.54 12.09
C LYS A 132 16.94 8.82 11.90
N ARG A 133 16.06 8.87 10.90
CA ARG A 133 15.23 10.05 10.61
C ARG A 133 14.21 10.32 11.73
N GLY A 134 13.77 9.30 12.45
CA GLY A 134 12.90 9.45 13.61
C GLY A 134 11.48 9.95 13.31
N VAL A 135 11.09 10.04 12.03
CA VAL A 135 9.76 10.51 11.60
C VAL A 135 8.66 9.58 12.09
N ILE A 136 8.92 8.27 12.07
CA ILE A 136 8.00 7.24 12.57
C ILE A 136 8.61 6.61 13.82
N THR A 137 7.96 6.83 14.96
CA THR A 137 8.39 6.29 16.26
C THR A 137 7.80 4.92 16.57
N GLU A 138 6.67 4.58 15.94
CA GLU A 138 5.95 3.33 16.15
C GLU A 138 6.39 2.23 15.18
N TRP A 139 6.83 1.11 15.72
CA TRP A 139 7.31 -0.04 14.95
C TRP A 139 6.43 -1.25 15.22
N ASN A 140 5.72 -1.73 14.20
CA ASN A 140 5.06 -3.03 14.24
C ASN A 140 5.60 -3.93 13.12
N LYS A 141 5.99 -5.17 13.48
CA LYS A 141 6.53 -6.19 12.56
C LYS A 141 5.53 -7.30 12.24
N GLU A 142 4.34 -7.29 12.84
CA GLU A 142 3.25 -8.22 12.54
C GLU A 142 2.85 -8.13 11.06
N GLY A 143 2.42 -9.27 10.51
CA GLY A 143 2.13 -9.42 9.09
C GLY A 143 3.29 -9.95 8.25
N SER A 144 3.02 -10.37 7.02
CA SER A 144 3.99 -11.03 6.16
C SER A 144 4.95 -10.03 5.51
N ALA A 145 6.22 -10.12 5.89
CA ALA A 145 7.29 -9.43 5.17
C ALA A 145 7.61 -10.10 3.83
N LYS A 146 6.82 -11.04 3.29
CA LYS A 146 7.20 -11.74 2.05
C LYS A 146 6.71 -11.02 0.80
N VAL A 147 5.49 -10.48 0.82
CA VAL A 147 4.90 -9.81 -0.35
C VAL A 147 5.50 -8.41 -0.51
N LEU A 148 5.74 -7.97 -1.74
CA LEU A 148 6.22 -6.61 -2.04
C LEU A 148 5.08 -5.72 -2.50
N GLY A 149 5.07 -4.48 -2.03
CA GLY A 149 4.17 -3.42 -2.49
C GLY A 149 4.71 -2.71 -3.74
N GLY A 150 4.09 -1.61 -4.12
CA GLY A 150 4.46 -0.85 -5.31
C GLY A 150 3.68 0.45 -5.45
N THR A 151 3.81 1.09 -6.60
CA THR A 151 2.97 2.24 -7.00
C THR A 151 2.45 1.98 -8.40
N MET A 152 1.19 2.33 -8.65
CA MET A 152 0.59 2.33 -9.99
C MET A 152 0.01 3.70 -10.30
N VAL A 153 0.05 4.07 -11.58
CA VAL A 153 -0.47 5.32 -12.15
C VAL A 153 -1.27 4.96 -13.40
#